data_AF-I3IIX1-F1
#
_entry.id   AF-I3IIX1-F1
#
_cell.length_a   1.000
_cell.length_b   1.000
_cell.length_c   1.000
_cell.angle_alpha   90.00
_cell.angle_beta   90.00
_cell.angle_gamma   90.00
#
_symmetry.space_group_name_H-M   'P 1'
#
loop_
_entity.id
_entity.type
_entity.pdbx_description
1 polymer ?
#
loop_
_entity_poly.entity_id
_entity_poly.type
_entity_poly.pdbx_seq_one_letter_code
_entity_poly.pdbx_strand_id
1 'polypeptide(L)'
;MEFIDKKVVSINNLMLKFRKKKCTPKNLLILFPHCIQNSQCKQNVKNDLSECKRCGKCKIKDLLEFSEKYGVNICLATGGRVALQKVMAEDIHGVIAIACEKELRTGLMAAMSKAIFAVPNLRPHGYCKDTDVYLDEVREAIEQFLQ
;
A
#
# COMPACT_ATOMS: atom_id res chain seq x y z
N MET A 1 18.88 -11.87 5.03
CA MET A 1 18.49 -10.62 4.32
C MET A 1 17.24 -9.97 4.91
N GLU A 2 16.24 -10.73 5.36
CA GLU A 2 14.96 -10.17 5.88
C GLU A 2 15.11 -9.12 7.01
N PHE A 3 16.12 -9.26 7.86
CA PHE A 3 16.45 -8.26 8.89
C PHE A 3 16.78 -6.88 8.30
N ILE A 4 17.55 -6.85 7.21
CA ILE A 4 17.94 -5.60 6.54
C ILE A 4 16.70 -4.95 5.92
N ASP A 5 15.86 -5.74 5.26
CA ASP A 5 14.61 -5.25 4.66
C ASP A 5 13.71 -4.58 5.71
N LYS A 6 13.49 -5.25 6.85
CA LYS A 6 12.73 -4.70 8.00
C LYS A 6 13.32 -3.41 8.55
N LYS A 7 14.66 -3.35 8.68
CA LYS A 7 15.34 -2.14 9.16
C LYS A 7 15.18 -0.96 8.21
N VAL A 8 15.31 -1.18 6.90
CA VAL A 8 15.10 -0.11 5.91
C VAL A 8 13.68 0.43 5.99
N VAL A 9 12.68 -0.45 6.05
CA VAL A 9 11.27 -0.04 6.19
C VAL A 9 11.04 0.77 7.46
N SER A 10 11.55 0.29 8.61
CA SER A 10 11.39 0.97 9.89
C SER A 10 12.05 2.36 9.91
N ILE A 11 13.28 2.47 9.40
CA ILE A 11 14.01 3.75 9.31
C ILE A 11 13.29 4.72 8.39
N ASN A 12 12.82 4.25 7.22
CA ASN A 12 12.07 5.08 6.29
C ASN A 12 10.81 5.67 6.95
N ASN A 13 10.01 4.82 7.61
CA ASN A 13 8.76 5.27 8.25
C ASN A 13 9.05 6.27 9.37
N LEU A 14 10.12 6.05 10.15
CA LEU A 14 10.56 6.97 11.19
C LEU A 14 10.96 8.32 10.59
N MET A 15 11.77 8.33 9.54
CA MET A 15 12.16 9.57 8.84
C MET A 15 10.95 10.30 8.27
N LEU A 16 10.00 9.57 7.67
CA LEU A 16 8.79 10.18 7.13
C LEU A 16 7.94 10.83 8.24
N LYS A 17 7.79 10.18 9.40
CA LYS A 17 7.12 10.73 10.59
C LYS A 17 7.77 12.04 11.04
N PHE A 18 9.10 12.11 11.05
CA PHE A 18 9.82 13.34 11.38
C PHE A 18 9.66 14.45 10.35
N ARG A 19 9.62 14.13 9.06
CA ARG A 19 9.44 15.12 7.98
C ARG A 19 8.06 15.76 7.96
N LYS A 20 7.05 15.12 8.58
CA LYS A 20 5.65 15.61 8.65
C LYS A 20 5.09 16.08 7.30
N LYS A 21 5.46 15.40 6.20
CA LYS A 21 5.00 15.73 4.85
C LYS A 21 3.47 15.56 4.79
N LYS A 22 2.78 16.56 4.24
CA LYS A 22 1.33 16.53 4.00
C LYS A 22 1.02 16.58 2.51
N CYS A 23 -0.15 16.07 2.13
CA CYS A 23 -0.70 16.22 0.80
C CYS A 23 -2.23 16.23 0.84
N THR A 24 -2.85 16.69 -0.24
CA THR A 24 -4.31 16.60 -0.36
C THR A 24 -4.73 15.14 -0.60
N PRO A 25 -5.97 14.76 -0.27
CA PRO A 25 -6.46 13.40 -0.52
C PRO A 25 -6.25 12.92 -1.96
N LYS A 26 -6.52 13.80 -2.93
CA LYS A 26 -6.36 13.52 -4.36
C LYS A 26 -4.91 13.28 -4.78
N ASN A 27 -3.93 13.63 -3.95
CA ASN A 27 -2.51 13.39 -4.21
C ASN A 27 -1.93 12.26 -3.34
N LEU A 28 -2.75 11.57 -2.56
CA LEU A 28 -2.36 10.42 -1.74
C LEU A 28 -2.80 9.13 -2.44
N LEU A 29 -1.90 8.15 -2.47
CA LEU A 29 -2.15 6.84 -3.09
C LEU A 29 -2.01 5.72 -2.05
N ILE A 30 -3.06 4.91 -1.90
CA ILE A 30 -2.98 3.58 -1.28
C ILE A 30 -2.56 2.60 -2.38
N LEU A 31 -1.38 2.03 -2.25
CA LEU A 31 -0.85 1.02 -3.16
C LEU A 31 -0.74 -0.32 -2.42
N PHE A 32 -1.40 -1.36 -2.92
CA PHE A 32 -1.43 -2.66 -2.25
C PHE A 32 -1.21 -3.83 -3.21
N PRO A 33 -0.82 -5.02 -2.72
CA PRO A 33 -0.40 -6.11 -3.59
C PRO A 33 -1.57 -7.03 -3.93
N HIS A 34 -1.54 -7.65 -5.10
CA HIS A 34 -2.57 -8.62 -5.50
C HIS A 34 -2.67 -9.85 -4.59
N CYS A 35 -1.63 -10.17 -3.81
CA CYS A 35 -1.62 -11.30 -2.88
C CYS A 35 -2.50 -11.10 -1.65
N ILE A 36 -3.08 -9.91 -1.45
CA ILE A 36 -4.09 -9.67 -0.43
C ILE A 36 -5.45 -10.25 -0.84
N GLN A 37 -5.68 -10.47 -2.14
CA GLN A 37 -6.90 -11.06 -2.65
C GLN A 37 -7.00 -12.50 -2.15
N ASN A 38 -8.15 -12.83 -1.54
CA ASN A 38 -8.44 -14.21 -1.15
C ASN A 38 -8.34 -15.15 -2.37
N SER A 39 -7.64 -16.26 -2.23
CA SER A 39 -7.34 -17.22 -3.30
C SER A 39 -8.58 -17.92 -3.87
N GLN A 40 -9.69 -17.93 -3.13
CA GLN A 40 -10.99 -18.43 -3.60
C GLN A 40 -11.85 -17.33 -4.24
N CYS A 41 -11.39 -16.08 -4.28
CA CYS A 41 -12.11 -14.98 -4.90
C CYS A 41 -12.01 -15.06 -6.43
N LYS A 42 -13.16 -15.23 -7.10
CA LYS A 42 -13.25 -15.33 -8.56
C LYS A 42 -13.36 -13.98 -9.28
N GLN A 43 -13.32 -12.85 -8.57
CA GLN A 43 -13.44 -11.51 -9.18
C GLN A 43 -12.13 -11.09 -9.82
N ASN A 44 -12.17 -10.36 -10.93
CA ASN A 44 -10.98 -9.95 -11.66
C ASN A 44 -10.48 -8.56 -11.24
N VAL A 45 -10.31 -8.39 -9.92
CA VAL A 45 -9.85 -7.12 -9.30
C VAL A 45 -8.45 -6.69 -9.73
N LYS A 46 -7.68 -7.57 -10.38
CA LYS A 46 -6.39 -7.24 -10.98
C LYS A 46 -6.54 -6.31 -12.19
N ASN A 47 -7.63 -6.45 -12.94
CA ASN A 47 -7.93 -5.64 -14.11
C ASN A 47 -8.82 -4.45 -13.73
N ASP A 48 -9.86 -4.70 -12.93
CA ASP A 48 -10.76 -3.65 -12.47
C ASP A 48 -11.14 -3.85 -11.01
N LEU A 49 -10.67 -2.92 -10.16
CA LEU A 49 -10.99 -2.90 -8.72
C LEU A 49 -12.48 -2.80 -8.43
N SER A 50 -13.27 -2.25 -9.36
CA SER A 50 -14.73 -2.13 -9.24
C SER A 50 -15.44 -3.49 -9.20
N GLU A 51 -14.81 -4.55 -9.71
CA GLU A 51 -15.34 -5.92 -9.65
C GLU A 51 -15.35 -6.50 -8.22
N CYS A 52 -14.73 -5.83 -7.25
CA CYS A 52 -14.74 -6.30 -5.87
C CYS A 52 -16.17 -6.26 -5.29
N LYS A 53 -16.77 -7.44 -5.11
CA LYS A 53 -18.11 -7.62 -4.51
C LYS A 53 -18.19 -7.35 -3.00
N ARG A 54 -17.11 -6.85 -2.37
CA ARG A 54 -17.06 -6.50 -0.94
C ARG A 54 -17.56 -7.61 0.00
N CYS A 55 -17.20 -8.85 -0.31
CA CYS A 55 -17.65 -10.04 0.45
C CYS A 55 -16.99 -10.20 1.83
N GLY A 56 -16.00 -9.37 2.18
CA GLY A 56 -15.31 -9.40 3.47
C GLY A 56 -14.28 -10.52 3.67
N LYS A 57 -14.07 -11.39 2.66
CA LYS A 57 -13.10 -12.51 2.75
C LYS A 57 -11.63 -12.10 2.66
N CYS A 58 -11.36 -10.84 2.30
CA CYS A 58 -10.04 -10.23 2.27
C CYS A 58 -10.14 -8.73 2.47
N LYS A 59 -9.01 -8.08 2.77
CA LYS A 59 -8.95 -6.65 3.10
C LYS A 59 -9.12 -5.68 1.93
N ILE A 60 -9.33 -6.17 0.70
CA ILE A 60 -9.61 -5.29 -0.45
C ILE A 60 -10.86 -4.46 -0.19
N LYS A 61 -11.89 -5.04 0.42
CA LYS A 61 -13.11 -4.30 0.82
C LYS A 61 -12.74 -3.10 1.68
N ASP A 62 -11.99 -3.34 2.77
CA ASP A 62 -11.66 -2.31 3.75
C ASP A 62 -10.76 -1.22 3.14
N LEU A 63 -9.82 -1.59 2.27
CA LEU A 63 -8.96 -0.63 1.57
C LEU A 63 -9.77 0.25 0.59
N LEU A 64 -10.75 -0.31 -0.11
CA LEU A 64 -11.67 0.46 -0.95
C LEU A 64 -12.51 1.43 -0.11
N GLU A 65 -13.01 0.98 1.05
CA GLU A 65 -13.76 1.83 1.98
C GLU A 65 -12.90 2.97 2.53
N PHE A 66 -11.61 2.74 2.80
CA PHE A 66 -10.68 3.82 3.14
C PHE A 66 -10.48 4.80 1.99
N SER A 67 -10.30 4.31 0.76
CA SER A 67 -10.18 5.17 -0.41
C SER A 67 -11.40 6.09 -0.56
N GLU A 68 -12.61 5.56 -0.41
CA GLU A 68 -13.87 6.31 -0.49
C GLU A 68 -14.04 7.29 0.67
N LYS A 69 -13.81 6.83 1.90
CA LYS A 69 -13.99 7.63 3.12
C LYS A 69 -13.08 8.85 3.15
N TYR A 70 -11.81 8.66 2.78
CA TYR A 70 -10.81 9.73 2.82
C TYR A 70 -10.67 10.48 1.49
N GLY A 71 -11.29 9.98 0.41
CA GLY A 71 -11.19 10.58 -0.93
C GLY A 71 -9.80 10.46 -1.54
N VAL A 72 -9.07 9.38 -1.23
CA VAL A 72 -7.69 9.13 -1.66
C VAL A 72 -7.64 8.16 -2.83
N ASN A 73 -6.60 8.24 -3.66
CA ASN A 73 -6.42 7.28 -4.75
C ASN A 73 -6.09 5.89 -4.21
N ILE A 74 -6.48 4.86 -4.96
CA ILE A 74 -6.16 3.46 -4.64
C ILE A 74 -5.75 2.70 -5.89
N CYS A 75 -4.75 1.83 -5.76
CA CYS A 75 -4.27 0.99 -6.85
C CYS A 75 -3.80 -0.38 -6.34
N LEU A 76 -4.18 -1.43 -7.06
CA LEU A 76 -3.65 -2.77 -6.87
C LEU A 76 -2.43 -2.97 -7.79
N ALA A 77 -1.30 -3.32 -7.17
CA ALA A 77 -0.06 -3.62 -7.87
C ALA A 77 -0.05 -5.08 -8.37
N THR A 78 -0.06 -5.23 -9.69
CA THR A 78 0.14 -6.52 -10.37
C THR A 78 1.63 -6.85 -10.56
N GLY A 79 2.52 -5.88 -10.36
CA GLY A 79 3.97 -6.07 -10.35
C GLY A 79 4.74 -4.77 -10.10
N GLY A 80 6.05 -4.87 -9.84
CA GLY A 80 6.90 -3.75 -9.43
C GLY A 80 6.98 -2.61 -10.45
N ARG A 81 6.98 -2.89 -11.75
CA ARG A 81 7.02 -1.86 -12.80
C ARG A 81 5.76 -0.98 -12.80
N VAL A 82 4.59 -1.63 -12.72
CA VAL A 82 3.29 -0.95 -12.67
C VAL A 82 3.17 -0.14 -11.37
N ALA A 83 3.59 -0.73 -10.26
CA ALA A 83 3.67 -0.04 -8.97
C ALA A 83 4.54 1.22 -9.05
N LEU A 84 5.76 1.11 -9.58
CA LEU A 84 6.68 2.25 -9.69
C LEU A 84 6.12 3.35 -10.60
N GLN A 85 5.53 2.99 -11.74
CA GLN A 85 4.88 3.96 -12.64
C GLN A 85 3.80 4.77 -11.91
N LYS A 86 2.95 4.10 -11.12
CA LYS A 86 1.88 4.75 -10.35
C LYS A 86 2.43 5.62 -9.22
N VAL A 87 3.43 5.13 -8.49
CA VAL A 87 4.11 5.90 -7.42
C VAL A 87 4.76 7.17 -7.97
N MET A 88 5.35 7.10 -9.17
CA MET A 88 6.09 8.20 -9.76
C MET A 88 5.23 9.22 -10.53
N ALA A 89 3.92 8.98 -10.67
CA ALA A 89 3.01 9.91 -11.31
C ALA A 89 3.09 11.31 -10.67
N GLU A 90 2.97 12.36 -11.49
CA GLU A 90 3.23 13.74 -11.06
C GLU A 90 2.26 14.21 -9.98
N ASP A 91 0.99 13.80 -10.10
CA ASP A 91 -0.10 14.12 -9.18
C ASP A 91 -0.02 13.36 -7.84
N ILE A 92 0.87 12.36 -7.72
CA ILE A 92 1.04 11.59 -6.48
C ILE A 92 2.14 12.20 -5.62
N HIS A 93 1.78 12.73 -4.46
CA HIS A 93 2.70 13.41 -3.54
C HIS A 93 3.01 12.58 -2.28
N GLY A 94 2.13 11.63 -1.93
CA GLY A 94 2.28 10.70 -0.83
C GLY A 94 1.79 9.30 -1.23
N VAL A 95 2.41 8.27 -0.67
CA VAL A 95 2.05 6.87 -0.93
C VAL A 95 2.01 6.10 0.38
N ILE A 96 0.99 5.27 0.54
CA ILE A 96 0.91 4.22 1.55
C ILE A 96 1.10 2.90 0.82
N ALA A 97 2.31 2.35 0.90
CA ALA A 97 2.71 1.16 0.16
C ALA A 97 2.58 -0.07 1.05
N ILE A 98 1.72 -1.02 0.67
CA ILE A 98 1.51 -2.29 1.35
C ILE A 98 2.19 -3.39 0.53
N ALA A 99 3.17 -4.09 1.10
CA ALA A 99 3.81 -5.26 0.49
C ALA A 99 4.68 -6.02 1.51
N CYS A 100 5.36 -7.08 1.08
CA CYS A 100 6.41 -7.68 1.90
C CYS A 100 7.64 -6.76 1.96
N GLU A 101 8.49 -6.93 2.98
CA GLU A 101 9.59 -6.00 3.25
C GLU A 101 10.62 -5.93 2.12
N LYS A 102 10.83 -7.04 1.40
CA LYS A 102 11.71 -7.09 0.23
C LYS A 102 11.22 -6.18 -0.91
N GLU A 103 9.92 -6.25 -1.22
CA GLU A 103 9.30 -5.41 -2.25
C GLU A 103 9.26 -3.95 -1.78
N LEU A 104 8.93 -3.70 -0.51
CA LEU A 104 8.96 -2.35 0.08
C LEU A 104 10.35 -1.74 -0.01
N ARG A 105 11.42 -2.46 0.39
CA ARG A 105 12.80 -1.97 0.28
C ARG A 105 13.13 -1.60 -1.17
N THR A 106 12.81 -2.47 -2.12
CA THR A 106 13.09 -2.25 -3.54
C THR A 106 12.34 -1.02 -4.06
N GLY A 107 11.06 -0.89 -3.71
CA GLY A 107 10.24 0.28 -4.08
C GLY A 107 10.72 1.58 -3.46
N LEU A 108 11.10 1.58 -2.18
CA LEU A 108 11.65 2.74 -1.48
C LEU A 108 12.94 3.24 -2.14
N MET A 109 13.84 2.33 -2.52
CA MET A 109 15.08 2.69 -3.22
C MET A 109 14.83 3.23 -4.63
N ALA A 110 13.81 2.72 -5.33
CA ALA A 110 13.48 3.17 -6.68
C ALA A 110 12.71 4.51 -6.71
N ALA A 111 12.05 4.90 -5.61
CA ALA A 111 11.18 6.07 -5.53
C ALA A 111 11.55 7.02 -4.38
N MET A 112 12.85 7.20 -4.10
CA MET A 112 13.36 8.00 -2.98
C MET A 112 12.90 9.48 -2.97
N SER A 113 12.46 10.01 -4.11
CA SER A 113 11.92 11.37 -4.22
C SER A 113 10.49 11.51 -3.70
N LYS A 114 9.74 10.41 -3.59
CA LYS A 114 8.35 10.39 -3.13
C LYS A 114 8.28 10.15 -1.62
N ALA A 115 7.25 10.70 -0.99
CA ALA A 115 6.97 10.46 0.42
C ALA A 115 6.19 9.14 0.57
N ILE A 116 6.84 8.08 1.02
CA ILE A 116 6.25 6.74 1.06
C ILE A 116 6.21 6.24 2.50
N PHE A 117 5.02 5.98 3.03
CA PHE A 117 4.82 5.21 4.25
C PHE A 117 4.69 3.74 3.88
N ALA A 118 5.57 2.90 4.41
CA ALA A 118 5.67 1.49 4.04
C ALA A 118 5.02 0.61 5.12
N VAL A 119 3.95 -0.11 4.76
CA VAL A 119 3.20 -1.01 5.65
C VAL A 119 3.52 -2.46 5.28
N PRO A 120 4.32 -3.18 6.07
CA PRO A 120 4.56 -4.60 5.85
C PRO A 120 3.25 -5.39 5.88
N ASN A 121 3.07 -6.28 4.91
CA ASN A 121 1.94 -7.21 4.94
C ASN A 121 2.19 -8.37 5.90
N LEU A 122 1.09 -8.93 6.39
CA LEU A 122 1.06 -10.18 7.13
C LEU A 122 0.99 -11.34 6.17
N ARG A 123 1.62 -12.45 6.55
CA ARG A 123 1.76 -13.65 5.72
C ARG A 123 1.25 -14.89 6.47
N PRO A 124 -0.04 -14.93 6.88
CA PRO A 124 -0.58 -16.08 7.63
C PRO A 124 -0.50 -17.39 6.84
N HIS A 125 -0.49 -17.29 5.51
CA HIS A 125 -0.39 -18.43 4.59
C HIS A 125 0.93 -18.43 3.79
N GLY A 126 1.96 -17.77 4.30
CA GLY A 126 3.24 -17.62 3.63
C GLY A 126 3.27 -16.50 2.59
N TYR A 127 4.26 -16.56 1.70
CA TYR A 127 4.52 -15.50 0.72
C TYR A 127 3.53 -15.55 -0.44
N CYS A 128 3.08 -14.36 -0.86
CA CYS A 128 2.30 -14.17 -2.10
C CYS A 128 0.98 -14.94 -2.17
N LYS A 129 0.42 -15.38 -1.04
CA LYS A 129 -0.87 -16.07 -0.96
C LYS A 129 -1.62 -15.63 0.28
N ASP A 130 -2.86 -15.18 0.09
CA ASP A 130 -3.79 -14.85 1.19
C ASP A 130 -3.13 -14.02 2.29
N THR A 131 -2.39 -12.98 1.87
CA THR A 131 -1.71 -12.05 2.76
C THR A 131 -2.72 -11.10 3.40
N ASP A 132 -2.37 -10.53 4.55
CA ASP A 132 -3.24 -9.65 5.31
C ASP A 132 -2.49 -8.34 5.66
N VAL A 133 -3.16 -7.39 6.28
CA VAL A 133 -2.58 -6.11 6.69
C VAL A 133 -3.30 -5.57 7.92
N TYR A 134 -2.55 -4.93 8.83
CA TYR A 134 -3.15 -4.18 9.93
C TYR A 134 -3.79 -2.90 9.39
N LEU A 135 -5.12 -2.87 9.36
CA LEU A 135 -5.87 -1.71 8.87
C LEU A 135 -5.63 -0.45 9.69
N ASP A 136 -5.34 -0.58 10.98
CA ASP A 136 -4.99 0.56 11.82
C ASP A 136 -3.71 1.24 11.38
N GLU A 137 -2.67 0.49 10.99
CA GLU A 137 -1.45 1.08 10.44
C GLU A 137 -1.71 1.85 9.14
N VAL A 138 -2.59 1.32 8.29
CA VAL A 138 -2.99 1.99 7.04
C VAL A 138 -3.76 3.27 7.36
N ARG A 139 -4.74 3.21 8.27
CA ARG A 139 -5.54 4.36 8.69
C ARG A 139 -4.68 5.47 9.30
N GLU A 140 -3.79 5.12 10.21
CA GLU A 140 -2.86 6.07 10.83
C GLU A 140 -1.93 6.70 9.79
N ALA A 141 -1.47 5.93 8.82
CA ALA A 141 -0.65 6.47 7.73
C ALA A 141 -1.44 7.46 6.86
N ILE A 142 -2.71 7.18 6.55
CA ILE A 142 -3.60 8.13 5.84
C ILE A 142 -3.71 9.43 6.65
N GLU A 143 -4.08 9.33 7.93
CA GLU A 143 -4.28 10.48 8.80
C GLU A 143 -2.99 11.30 8.95
N GLN A 144 -1.82 10.64 9.03
CA GLN A 144 -0.51 11.30 9.06
C GLN A 144 -0.23 12.14 7.81
N PHE A 145 -0.75 11.77 6.63
CA PHE A 145 -0.56 12.57 5.41
C PHE A 145 -1.58 13.71 5.28
N LEU A 146 -2.80 13.53 5.82
CA LEU A 146 -3.92 14.45 5.62
C LEU A 146 -4.07 15.53 6.71
N GLN A 147 -3.62 15.26 7.94
CA GLN A 147 -3.67 16.19 9.07
C GLN A 147 -2.31 16.83 9.29
#